data_AF-A0ABD5W5R7-F1
#
_entry.id   AF-A0ABD5W5R7-F1
#
_cell.length_a   1.000
_cell.length_b   1.000
_cell.length_c   1.000
_cell.angle_alpha   90.00
_cell.angle_beta   90.00
_cell.angle_gamma   90.00
#
_symmetry.space_group_name_H-M   'P 1'
#
loop_
_entity.id
_entity.type
_entity.pdbx_description
1 polymer ?
#
loop_
_entity_poly.entity_id
_entity_poly.type
_entity_poly.pdbx_seq_one_letter_code
_entity_poly.pdbx_strand_id
1 'polypeptide(L)'
;MLWFLSGLNSLAQNEWYGYVNPEPLIPAENIQMLTNGMGKTTMNAVSPEAVPDTRTAGALLGAMGWFGTQTNKEQLRSGAVDYANTLAGVVEEELDGNGRVAGGAENQAATQGIVGQGLTWASQLDGVDHTDTAEDVLGYLRDDLFDEDARTFASGADDDTYRITARDAGDITGGVNAADAVLGMDIRDQYAQFFNQTLNRGRLQRAQRPPSRSDDEEHAPPLPPAAGGEFGQAAVYNAAVEYDTGADEWSVVDDTFDTAGALYLSNQEIWISQWGGDFYRGRGVPGRSESPPA
;
A
#
# COMPACT_ATOMS: atom_id res chain seq x y z
N MET A 1 4.26 -11.09 -5.68
CA MET A 1 3.66 -12.41 -5.98
C MET A 1 3.12 -13.11 -4.74
N LEU A 2 3.90 -13.25 -3.66
CA LEU A 2 3.45 -13.92 -2.43
C LEU A 2 2.19 -13.27 -1.81
N TRP A 3 2.19 -11.93 -1.68
CA TRP A 3 0.99 -11.20 -1.22
C TRP A 3 -0.23 -11.47 -2.12
N PHE A 4 -0.09 -11.33 -3.45
CA PHE A 4 -1.16 -11.62 -4.40
C PHE A 4 -1.74 -13.03 -4.24
N LEU A 5 -0.90 -14.07 -4.15
CA LEU A 5 -1.36 -15.44 -3.97
C LEU A 5 -2.07 -15.64 -2.62
N SER A 6 -1.59 -14.98 -1.57
CA SER A 6 -2.25 -15.00 -0.25
C SER A 6 -3.64 -14.34 -0.30
N GLY A 7 -3.76 -13.21 -1.00
CA GLY A 7 -5.07 -12.57 -1.26
C GLY A 7 -6.00 -13.46 -2.08
N LEU A 8 -5.49 -14.11 -3.13
CA LEU A 8 -6.26 -15.07 -3.93
C LEU A 8 -6.69 -16.28 -3.11
N ASN A 9 -5.85 -16.76 -2.20
CA ASN A 9 -6.21 -17.85 -1.28
C ASN A 9 -7.35 -17.43 -0.36
N SER A 10 -7.26 -16.23 0.23
CA SER A 10 -8.32 -15.68 1.07
C SER A 10 -9.66 -15.59 0.32
N LEU A 11 -9.64 -15.14 -0.94
CA LEU A 11 -10.83 -15.13 -1.81
C LEU A 11 -11.36 -16.54 -2.08
N ALA A 12 -10.48 -17.49 -2.39
CA ALA A 12 -10.86 -18.85 -2.74
C ALA A 12 -11.42 -19.65 -1.55
N GLN A 13 -10.96 -19.36 -0.34
CA GLN A 13 -11.44 -19.97 0.90
C GLN A 13 -12.71 -19.27 1.43
N ASN A 14 -13.19 -18.23 0.76
CA ASN A 14 -14.29 -17.36 1.21
C ASN A 14 -14.01 -16.75 2.61
N GLU A 15 -12.76 -16.41 2.87
CA GLU A 15 -12.32 -15.87 4.15
C GLU A 15 -12.52 -14.34 4.19
N TRP A 16 -11.44 -13.56 4.19
CA TRP A 16 -11.50 -12.19 4.72
C TRP A 16 -12.34 -11.24 3.89
N TYR A 17 -12.44 -11.51 2.61
CA TYR A 17 -13.19 -10.73 1.64
C TYR A 17 -14.70 -11.00 1.65
N GLY A 18 -15.16 -12.04 2.33
CA GLY A 18 -16.60 -12.35 2.44
C GLY A 18 -17.29 -12.67 1.10
N TYR A 19 -16.53 -12.80 0.01
CA TYR A 19 -17.03 -13.24 -1.29
C TYR A 19 -17.14 -14.77 -1.30
N VAL A 20 -18.28 -15.29 -1.76
CA VAL A 20 -18.47 -16.73 -1.97
C VAL A 20 -18.41 -17.01 -3.46
N ASN A 21 -17.37 -17.71 -3.92
CA ASN A 21 -17.30 -18.16 -5.31
C ASN A 21 -18.12 -19.46 -5.49
N PRO A 22 -19.27 -19.43 -6.19
CA PRO A 22 -20.13 -20.60 -6.29
C PRO A 22 -19.56 -21.71 -7.17
N GLU A 23 -18.72 -21.37 -8.17
CA GLU A 23 -18.13 -22.32 -9.13
C GLU A 23 -16.66 -21.94 -9.42
N PRO A 24 -15.73 -22.27 -8.51
CA PRO A 24 -14.33 -21.89 -8.68
C PRO A 24 -13.70 -22.66 -9.85
N LEU A 25 -13.17 -21.92 -10.84
CA LEU A 25 -12.39 -22.48 -11.95
C LEU A 25 -11.12 -23.21 -11.48
N ILE A 26 -10.51 -22.73 -10.40
CA ILE A 26 -9.36 -23.34 -9.74
C ILE A 26 -9.78 -23.73 -8.33
N PRO A 27 -9.69 -25.02 -7.94
CA PRO A 27 -10.00 -25.46 -6.58
C PRO A 27 -9.18 -24.73 -5.51
N ALA A 28 -9.81 -24.40 -4.38
CA ALA A 28 -9.17 -23.64 -3.29
C ALA A 28 -7.94 -24.37 -2.72
N GLU A 29 -7.96 -25.69 -2.66
CA GLU A 29 -6.81 -26.54 -2.27
C GLU A 29 -5.57 -26.36 -3.17
N ASN A 30 -5.77 -26.12 -4.47
CA ASN A 30 -4.68 -25.88 -5.40
C ASN A 30 -4.09 -24.48 -5.20
N ILE A 31 -4.93 -23.49 -4.90
CA ILE A 31 -4.50 -22.13 -4.57
C ILE A 31 -3.73 -22.13 -3.24
N GLN A 32 -4.18 -22.90 -2.24
CA GLN A 32 -3.45 -23.08 -0.98
C GLN A 32 -2.10 -23.76 -1.19
N MET A 33 -2.04 -24.80 -2.03
CA MET A 33 -0.78 -25.47 -2.37
C MET A 33 0.22 -24.49 -3.03
N LEU A 34 -0.25 -23.67 -3.98
CA LEU A 34 0.57 -22.65 -4.62
C LEU A 34 1.04 -21.58 -3.64
N THR A 35 0.15 -21.11 -2.76
CA THR A 35 0.46 -20.11 -1.72
C THR A 35 1.52 -20.62 -0.75
N ASN A 36 1.34 -21.84 -0.22
CA ASN A 36 2.32 -22.50 0.64
C ASN A 36 3.67 -22.72 -0.05
N GLY A 37 3.64 -23.13 -1.32
CA GLY A 37 4.84 -23.33 -2.13
C GLY A 37 5.60 -22.02 -2.36
N MET A 38 4.90 -20.94 -2.66
CA MET A 38 5.49 -19.61 -2.85
C MET A 38 6.09 -19.06 -1.56
N GLY A 39 5.38 -19.16 -0.42
CA GLY A 39 5.90 -18.70 0.87
C GLY A 39 7.17 -19.44 1.26
N LYS A 40 7.17 -20.77 1.16
CA LYS A 40 8.37 -21.60 1.37
C LYS A 40 9.52 -21.23 0.44
N THR A 41 9.23 -21.03 -0.85
CA THR A 41 10.27 -20.68 -1.84
C THR A 41 10.86 -19.31 -1.56
N THR A 42 10.04 -18.33 -1.21
CA THR A 42 10.48 -16.97 -0.87
C THR A 42 11.43 -17.00 0.31
N MET A 43 11.02 -17.62 1.43
CA MET A 43 11.84 -17.71 2.64
C MET A 43 13.16 -18.48 2.45
N ASN A 44 13.22 -19.40 1.47
CA ASN A 44 14.44 -20.16 1.17
C ASN A 44 15.37 -19.46 0.17
N ALA A 45 14.82 -18.67 -0.74
CA ALA A 45 15.56 -18.08 -1.86
C ALA A 45 16.11 -16.69 -1.54
N VAL A 46 15.47 -15.97 -0.63
CA VAL A 46 15.86 -14.63 -0.20
C VAL A 46 16.10 -14.70 1.29
N SER A 47 17.30 -14.38 1.76
CA SER A 47 17.52 -14.20 3.21
C SER A 47 17.12 -12.76 3.59
N PRO A 48 16.54 -12.55 4.78
CA PRO A 48 16.16 -11.21 5.24
C PRO A 48 17.29 -10.19 5.16
N GLU A 49 18.51 -10.60 5.52
CA GLU A 49 19.70 -9.73 5.56
C GLU A 49 20.27 -9.41 4.17
N ALA A 50 19.86 -10.16 3.15
CA ALA A 50 20.29 -9.96 1.76
C ALA A 50 19.31 -9.10 0.95
N VAL A 51 18.28 -8.56 1.58
CA VAL A 51 17.32 -7.65 0.95
C VAL A 51 18.04 -6.33 0.58
N PRO A 52 17.85 -5.79 -0.63
CA PRO A 52 18.67 -4.70 -1.16
C PRO A 52 18.46 -3.35 -0.48
N ASP A 53 17.25 -3.11 0.07
CA ASP A 53 16.84 -1.83 0.62
C ASP A 53 15.66 -2.00 1.59
N THR A 54 15.46 -1.01 2.46
CA THR A 54 14.39 -1.03 3.49
C THR A 54 13.00 -0.96 2.88
N ARG A 55 12.84 -0.37 1.70
CA ARG A 55 11.56 -0.37 0.95
C ARG A 55 11.15 -1.80 0.60
N THR A 56 12.09 -2.60 0.11
CA THR A 56 11.89 -4.02 -0.22
C THR A 56 11.68 -4.83 1.06
N ALA A 57 12.36 -4.50 2.15
CA ALA A 57 12.13 -5.13 3.45
C ALA A 57 10.69 -4.91 3.93
N GLY A 58 10.19 -3.66 3.87
CA GLY A 58 8.79 -3.31 4.16
C GLY A 58 7.79 -4.09 3.31
N ALA A 59 8.04 -4.18 2.00
CA ALA A 59 7.18 -4.95 1.10
C ALA A 59 7.18 -6.46 1.43
N LEU A 60 8.32 -7.03 1.83
CA LEU A 60 8.41 -8.43 2.25
C LEU A 60 7.78 -8.68 3.62
N LEU A 61 7.91 -7.75 4.57
CA LEU A 61 7.19 -7.80 5.85
C LEU A 61 5.69 -7.89 5.63
N GLY A 62 5.13 -7.00 4.81
CA GLY A 62 3.71 -7.04 4.45
C GLY A 62 3.32 -8.36 3.77
N ALA A 63 4.16 -8.88 2.88
CA ALA A 63 3.93 -10.17 2.24
C ALA A 63 3.95 -11.35 3.24
N MET A 64 4.82 -11.32 4.26
CA MET A 64 4.83 -12.33 5.32
C MET A 64 3.60 -12.23 6.22
N GLY A 65 3.16 -11.02 6.57
CA GLY A 65 1.92 -10.82 7.32
C GLY A 65 0.72 -11.49 6.63
N TRP A 66 0.55 -11.24 5.33
CA TRP A 66 -0.47 -11.90 4.51
C TRP A 66 -0.29 -13.41 4.39
N PHE A 67 0.94 -13.87 4.15
CA PHE A 67 1.21 -15.30 3.96
C PHE A 67 1.01 -16.11 5.24
N GLY A 68 1.57 -15.65 6.37
CA GLY A 68 1.53 -16.36 7.64
C GLY A 68 0.10 -16.48 8.20
N THR A 69 -0.75 -15.49 7.92
CA THR A 69 -2.17 -15.53 8.28
C THR A 69 -3.00 -16.43 7.33
N GLN A 70 -2.50 -16.75 6.13
CA GLN A 70 -3.17 -17.60 5.12
C GLN A 70 -2.65 -19.04 5.03
N THR A 71 -1.46 -19.35 5.54
CA THR A 71 -0.93 -20.71 5.48
C THR A 71 -1.70 -21.66 6.39
N ASN A 72 -2.08 -22.81 5.85
CA ASN A 72 -2.66 -23.92 6.61
C ASN A 72 -1.60 -24.88 7.20
N LYS A 73 -0.32 -24.49 7.21
CA LYS A 73 0.79 -25.29 7.72
C LYS A 73 1.50 -24.57 8.85
N GLU A 74 1.47 -25.17 10.05
CA GLU A 74 2.11 -24.61 11.25
C GLU A 74 3.58 -24.28 11.03
N GLN A 75 4.35 -25.24 10.48
CA GLN A 75 5.78 -25.04 10.21
C GLN A 75 6.05 -23.83 9.29
N LEU A 76 5.18 -23.57 8.30
CA LEU A 76 5.35 -22.42 7.43
C LEU A 76 4.93 -21.12 8.12
N ARG A 77 3.95 -21.17 9.03
CA ARG A 77 3.56 -20.03 9.84
C ARG A 77 4.67 -19.60 10.79
N SER A 78 5.23 -20.55 11.55
CA SER A 78 6.38 -20.28 12.41
C SER A 78 7.57 -19.74 11.61
N GLY A 79 7.85 -20.31 10.42
CA GLY A 79 8.88 -19.78 9.54
C GLY A 79 8.61 -18.34 9.08
N ALA A 80 7.36 -17.98 8.79
CA ALA A 80 6.98 -16.61 8.43
C ALA A 80 7.17 -15.63 9.60
N VAL A 81 6.88 -16.06 10.84
CA VAL A 81 7.13 -15.29 12.06
C VAL A 81 8.63 -15.02 12.25
N ASP A 82 9.46 -16.05 12.18
CA ASP A 82 10.92 -15.90 12.31
C ASP A 82 11.50 -15.00 11.21
N TYR A 83 11.02 -15.18 9.97
CA TYR A 83 11.43 -14.37 8.83
C TYR A 83 11.02 -12.91 8.98
N ALA A 84 9.79 -12.66 9.45
CA ALA A 84 9.29 -11.30 9.69
C ALA A 84 10.07 -10.59 10.80
N ASN A 85 10.36 -11.27 11.92
CA ASN A 85 11.17 -10.68 13.00
C ASN A 85 12.60 -10.36 12.55
N THR A 86 13.19 -11.20 11.70
CA THR A 86 14.52 -10.93 11.14
C THR A 86 14.51 -9.73 10.19
N LEU A 87 13.48 -9.61 9.33
CA LEU A 87 13.31 -8.44 8.47
C LEU A 87 13.06 -7.15 9.26
N ALA A 88 12.29 -7.22 10.34
CA ALA A 88 12.05 -6.07 11.20
C ALA A 88 13.38 -5.58 11.82
N GLY A 89 14.25 -6.50 12.26
CA GLY A 89 15.59 -6.15 12.73
C GLY A 89 16.44 -5.42 11.67
N VAL A 90 16.34 -5.80 10.39
CA VAL A 90 17.01 -5.06 9.29
C VAL A 90 16.48 -3.63 9.15
N VAL A 91 15.17 -3.43 9.35
CA VAL A 91 14.57 -2.09 9.35
C VAL A 91 15.03 -1.28 10.56
N GLU A 92 15.06 -1.88 11.74
CA GLU A 92 15.46 -1.23 13.00
C GLU A 92 16.93 -0.78 12.98
N GLU A 93 17.81 -1.49 12.28
CA GLU A 93 19.21 -1.08 12.08
C GLU A 93 19.35 0.22 11.28
N GLU A 94 18.36 0.53 10.43
CA GLU A 94 18.30 1.73 9.59
C GLU A 94 17.35 2.81 10.16
N LEU A 95 16.81 2.59 11.37
CA LEU A 95 15.87 3.50 12.02
C LEU A 95 16.60 4.57 12.83
N ASP A 96 16.40 5.84 12.45
CA ASP A 96 16.83 6.99 13.22
C ASP A 96 15.89 7.22 14.42
N GLY A 97 16.39 7.83 15.49
CA GLY A 97 15.63 8.04 16.74
C GLY A 97 14.42 8.97 16.64
N ASN A 98 14.14 9.56 15.47
CA ASN A 98 12.95 10.34 15.18
C ASN A 98 11.92 9.60 14.30
N GLY A 99 12.11 8.29 14.07
CA GLY A 99 11.22 7.49 13.23
C GLY A 99 11.61 7.45 11.75
N ARG A 100 12.63 8.18 11.32
CA ARG A 100 13.10 8.15 9.92
C ARG A 100 13.77 6.82 9.59
N VAL A 101 13.34 6.14 8.53
CA VAL A 101 14.00 4.92 8.03
C VAL A 101 14.95 5.25 6.87
N ALA A 102 16.23 4.93 7.00
CA ALA A 102 17.23 5.09 5.95
C ALA A 102 17.25 3.92 4.95
N GLY A 103 18.16 3.96 3.98
CA GLY A 103 18.44 2.83 3.08
C GLY A 103 17.28 2.38 2.18
N GLY A 104 16.31 3.26 1.91
CA GLY A 104 15.10 2.97 1.14
C GLY A 104 15.11 3.51 -0.30
N ALA A 105 13.94 3.87 -0.81
CA ALA A 105 13.83 4.58 -2.08
C ALA A 105 14.23 6.05 -1.98
N GLU A 106 14.52 6.66 -3.14
CA GLU A 106 14.75 8.10 -3.29
C GLU A 106 13.61 8.92 -2.69
N ASN A 107 12.36 8.48 -2.83
CA ASN A 107 11.21 9.07 -2.15
C ASN A 107 11.10 8.51 -0.72
N GLN A 108 11.47 9.33 0.27
CA GLN A 108 11.45 9.01 1.69
C GLN A 108 10.03 8.71 2.19
N ALA A 109 9.01 9.45 1.75
CA ALA A 109 7.62 9.20 2.16
C ALA A 109 7.15 7.81 1.70
N ALA A 110 7.53 7.37 0.51
CA ALA A 110 7.27 6.01 0.03
C ALA A 110 7.98 4.96 0.90
N THR A 111 9.23 5.20 1.30
CA THR A 111 9.96 4.31 2.23
C THR A 111 9.23 4.19 3.56
N GLN A 112 8.83 5.30 4.17
CA GLN A 112 8.10 5.27 5.44
C GLN A 112 6.76 4.55 5.31
N GLY A 113 6.01 4.82 4.23
CA GLY A 113 4.70 4.25 4.01
C GLY A 113 4.73 2.71 3.93
N ILE A 114 5.61 2.15 3.08
CA ILE A 114 5.68 0.70 2.90
C ILE A 114 6.34 -0.03 4.07
N VAL A 115 7.30 0.60 4.76
CA VAL A 115 7.90 0.03 5.97
C VAL A 115 6.88 -0.01 7.10
N GLY A 116 6.20 1.11 7.39
CA GLY A 116 5.17 1.17 8.41
C GLY A 116 4.00 0.23 8.13
N GLN A 117 3.55 0.14 6.87
CA GLN A 117 2.55 -0.86 6.47
C GLN A 117 3.08 -2.29 6.68
N GLY A 118 4.32 -2.57 6.29
CA GLY A 118 4.93 -3.88 6.46
C GLY A 118 4.98 -4.32 7.92
N LEU A 119 5.46 -3.46 8.81
CA LEU A 119 5.58 -3.74 10.25
C LEU A 119 4.21 -3.98 10.91
N THR A 120 3.22 -3.13 10.64
CA THR A 120 1.85 -3.29 11.18
C THR A 120 1.17 -4.57 10.69
N TRP A 121 1.36 -4.92 9.42
CA TRP A 121 0.79 -6.13 8.82
C TRP A 121 1.48 -7.41 9.28
N ALA A 122 2.81 -7.39 9.41
CA ALA A 122 3.55 -8.51 9.97
C ALA A 122 3.16 -8.77 11.43
N SER A 123 2.90 -7.71 12.20
CA SER A 123 2.43 -7.78 13.60
C SER A 123 1.01 -8.34 13.75
N GLN A 124 0.34 -8.74 12.66
CA GLN A 124 -0.87 -9.56 12.73
C GLN A 124 -0.58 -11.05 12.96
N LEU A 125 0.69 -11.47 12.89
CA LEU A 125 1.11 -12.82 13.20
C LEU A 125 1.41 -12.97 14.69
N ASP A 126 0.88 -14.02 15.32
CA ASP A 126 1.23 -14.38 16.69
C ASP A 126 2.76 -14.58 16.80
N GLY A 127 3.41 -13.76 17.64
CA GLY A 127 4.87 -13.79 17.84
C GLY A 127 5.67 -12.74 17.06
N VAL A 128 5.00 -11.81 16.37
CA VAL A 128 5.59 -10.62 15.76
C VAL A 128 4.98 -9.39 16.43
N ASP A 129 5.81 -8.50 16.97
CA ASP A 129 5.36 -7.34 17.75
C ASP A 129 6.23 -6.11 17.45
N HIS A 130 5.86 -5.38 16.40
CA HIS A 130 6.60 -4.21 15.90
C HIS A 130 5.66 -3.02 15.66
N THR A 131 4.52 -2.96 16.35
CA THR A 131 3.57 -1.84 16.19
C THR A 131 4.14 -0.54 16.71
N ASP A 132 4.91 -0.55 17.80
CA ASP A 132 5.56 0.64 18.36
C ASP A 132 6.56 1.23 17.36
N THR A 133 7.41 0.38 16.76
CA THR A 133 8.32 0.78 15.67
C THR A 133 7.54 1.34 14.48
N ALA A 134 6.39 0.74 14.14
CA ALA A 134 5.56 1.24 13.05
C ALA A 134 4.90 2.59 13.36
N GLU A 135 4.52 2.84 14.62
CA GLU A 135 4.00 4.13 15.10
C GLU A 135 5.05 5.23 14.92
N ASP A 136 6.31 4.98 15.27
CA ASP A 136 7.40 5.94 15.07
C ASP A 136 7.63 6.23 13.57
N VAL A 137 7.67 5.18 12.74
CA VAL A 137 7.89 5.31 11.29
C VAL A 137 6.76 6.09 10.60
N LEU A 138 5.52 5.77 10.92
CA LEU A 138 4.35 6.44 10.35
C LEU A 138 4.12 7.82 11.00
N GLY A 139 4.58 8.03 12.22
CA GLY A 139 4.67 9.34 12.87
C GLY A 139 5.54 10.29 12.06
N TYR A 140 6.76 9.86 11.68
CA TYR A 140 7.63 10.67 10.82
C TYR A 140 7.00 10.95 9.44
N LEU A 141 6.32 9.98 8.83
CA LEU A 141 5.58 10.21 7.57
C LEU A 141 4.53 11.32 7.74
N ARG A 142 3.80 11.29 8.85
CA ARG A 142 2.68 12.19 9.14
C ARG A 142 3.14 13.59 9.52
N ASP A 143 4.15 13.68 10.37
CA ASP A 143 4.51 14.91 11.08
C ASP A 143 5.69 15.64 10.41
N ASP A 144 6.65 14.90 9.82
CA ASP A 144 7.87 15.48 9.23
C ASP A 144 7.86 15.49 7.69
N LEU A 145 7.12 14.58 7.05
CA LEU A 145 7.07 14.51 5.57
C LEU A 145 5.78 15.05 4.97
N PHE A 146 4.76 15.38 5.76
CA PHE A 146 3.59 16.05 5.22
C PHE A 146 3.86 17.55 5.12
N ASP A 147 3.91 18.06 3.89
CA ASP A 147 4.03 19.48 3.60
C ASP A 147 2.63 20.10 3.65
N GLU A 148 2.35 20.88 4.69
CA GLU A 148 1.06 21.55 4.90
C GLU A 148 0.75 22.64 3.86
N ASP A 149 1.78 23.28 3.30
CA ASP A 149 1.61 24.34 2.29
C ASP A 149 1.29 23.70 0.93
N ALA A 150 2.05 22.68 0.54
CA ALA A 150 1.82 21.91 -0.68
C ALA A 150 0.64 20.93 -0.57
N ARG A 151 0.20 20.63 0.66
CA ARG A 151 -0.85 19.67 1.02
C ARG A 151 -0.59 18.27 0.43
N THR A 152 0.65 17.84 0.48
CA THR A 152 1.13 16.55 -0.05
C THR A 152 2.29 16.01 0.79
N PHE A 153 2.70 14.77 0.54
CA PHE A 153 3.89 14.20 1.18
C PHE A 153 5.15 14.53 0.36
N ALA A 154 6.10 15.18 1.02
CA ALA A 154 7.40 15.52 0.47
C ALA A 154 8.23 14.26 0.15
N SER A 155 9.06 14.33 -0.89
CA SER A 155 9.99 13.23 -1.22
C SER A 155 11.14 13.13 -0.23
N GLY A 156 11.40 14.18 0.52
CA GLY A 156 12.36 14.30 1.62
C GLY A 156 12.07 15.57 2.41
N ALA A 157 12.47 15.61 3.69
CA ALA A 157 12.09 16.72 4.58
C ALA A 157 12.67 18.08 4.16
N ASP A 158 13.78 18.09 3.42
CA ASP A 158 14.46 19.29 2.95
C ASP A 158 14.39 19.43 1.41
N ASP A 159 13.55 18.65 0.74
CA ASP A 159 13.44 18.71 -0.72
C ASP A 159 12.57 19.91 -1.14
N ASP A 160 12.99 20.63 -2.19
CA ASP A 160 12.16 21.68 -2.80
C ASP A 160 11.35 21.17 -4.01
N THR A 161 11.50 19.89 -4.34
CA THR A 161 10.86 19.25 -5.49
C THR A 161 10.45 17.83 -5.16
N TYR A 162 9.17 17.49 -5.37
CA TYR A 162 8.61 16.19 -4.98
C TYR A 162 8.29 15.35 -6.20
N ARG A 163 9.19 14.43 -6.56
CA ARG A 163 8.92 13.44 -7.59
C ARG A 163 8.17 12.25 -7.00
N ILE A 164 6.99 11.97 -7.54
CA ILE A 164 6.11 10.90 -7.05
C ILE A 164 5.71 10.00 -8.22
N THR A 165 6.12 8.73 -8.16
CA THR A 165 5.65 7.70 -9.09
C THR A 165 4.31 7.09 -8.63
N ALA A 166 3.64 6.37 -9.54
CA ALA A 166 2.47 5.58 -9.15
C ALA A 166 2.79 4.56 -8.04
N ARG A 167 4.00 3.98 -8.05
CA ARG A 167 4.45 3.06 -7.01
C ARG A 167 4.66 3.78 -5.66
N ASP A 168 5.26 4.96 -5.66
CA ASP A 168 5.48 5.78 -4.46
C ASP A 168 4.14 6.17 -3.81
N ALA A 169 3.20 6.67 -4.62
CA ALA A 169 1.85 6.99 -4.14
C ALA A 169 1.15 5.76 -3.53
N GLY A 170 1.36 4.57 -4.08
CA GLY A 170 0.82 3.33 -3.52
C GLY A 170 1.44 2.99 -2.16
N ASP A 171 2.76 3.14 -2.02
CA ASP A 171 3.46 2.87 -0.77
C ASP A 171 3.02 3.86 0.34
N ILE A 172 2.90 5.15 0.01
CA ILE A 172 2.36 6.20 0.90
C ILE A 172 0.92 5.88 1.32
N THR A 173 0.04 5.61 0.34
CA THR A 173 -1.37 5.28 0.59
C THR A 173 -1.51 4.05 1.49
N GLY A 174 -0.67 3.04 1.27
CA GLY A 174 -0.65 1.84 2.09
C GLY A 174 -0.25 2.11 3.55
N GLY A 175 0.77 2.93 3.76
CA GLY A 175 1.21 3.37 5.10
C GLY A 175 0.14 4.18 5.82
N VAL A 176 -0.46 5.16 5.14
CA VAL A 176 -1.58 5.95 5.67
C VAL A 176 -2.76 5.06 6.07
N ASN A 177 -3.12 4.07 5.24
CA ASN A 177 -4.17 3.12 5.58
C ASN A 177 -3.81 2.28 6.81
N ALA A 178 -2.56 1.85 6.95
CA ALA A 178 -2.10 1.12 8.14
C ALA A 178 -2.13 1.98 9.41
N ALA A 179 -1.71 3.24 9.31
CA ALA A 179 -1.76 4.21 10.40
C ALA A 179 -3.20 4.39 10.92
N ASP A 180 -4.18 4.55 10.03
CA ASP A 180 -5.59 4.68 10.41
C ASP A 180 -6.21 3.34 10.87
N ALA A 181 -6.09 2.28 10.06
CA ALA A 181 -6.83 1.03 10.27
C ALA A 181 -6.24 0.11 11.35
N VAL A 182 -4.93 0.18 11.60
CA VAL A 182 -4.26 -0.69 12.58
C VAL A 182 -3.87 0.09 13.84
N LEU A 183 -3.32 1.29 13.69
CA LEU A 183 -2.78 2.09 14.80
C LEU A 183 -3.78 3.13 15.32
N GLY A 184 -4.85 3.42 14.58
CA GLY A 184 -5.87 4.40 14.99
C GLY A 184 -5.39 5.86 14.95
N MET A 185 -4.37 6.16 14.13
CA MET A 185 -3.83 7.50 13.95
C MET A 185 -4.80 8.40 13.16
N ASP A 186 -4.87 9.67 13.55
CA ASP A 186 -5.68 10.68 12.86
C ASP A 186 -4.93 11.25 11.64
N ILE A 187 -5.10 10.59 10.48
CA ILE A 187 -4.38 10.88 9.23
C ILE A 187 -5.31 11.00 7.99
N ARG A 188 -6.63 10.84 8.17
CA ARG A 188 -7.59 10.79 7.05
C ARG A 188 -7.67 12.10 6.27
N ASP A 189 -7.60 13.23 6.96
CA ASP A 189 -7.64 14.55 6.33
C ASP A 189 -6.37 14.81 5.50
N GLN A 190 -5.20 14.40 5.99
CA GLN A 190 -3.95 14.47 5.24
C GLN A 190 -3.99 13.57 3.98
N TYR A 191 -4.60 12.39 4.09
CA TYR A 191 -4.83 11.54 2.92
C TYR A 191 -5.72 12.21 1.88
N ALA A 192 -6.86 12.79 2.29
CA ALA A 192 -7.76 13.47 1.37
C ALA A 192 -7.08 14.64 0.64
N GLN A 193 -6.23 15.37 1.37
CA GLN A 193 -5.39 16.43 0.81
C GLN A 193 -4.36 15.89 -0.18
N PHE A 194 -3.58 14.87 0.21
CA PHE A 194 -2.62 14.20 -0.67
C PHE A 194 -3.27 13.67 -1.94
N PHE A 195 -4.44 13.03 -1.84
CA PHE A 195 -5.18 12.53 -2.98
C PHE A 195 -5.56 13.67 -3.92
N ASN A 196 -6.14 14.75 -3.39
CA ASN A 196 -6.57 15.87 -4.21
C ASN A 196 -5.39 16.65 -4.84
N GLN A 197 -4.26 16.78 -4.15
CA GLN A 197 -3.09 17.48 -4.68
C GLN A 197 -2.28 16.61 -5.63
N THR A 198 -1.89 15.42 -5.24
CA THR A 198 -0.98 14.59 -6.04
C THR A 198 -1.71 13.85 -7.15
N LEU A 199 -2.83 13.19 -6.82
CA LEU A 199 -3.52 12.35 -7.79
C LEU A 199 -4.37 13.18 -8.75
N ASN A 200 -5.09 14.16 -8.22
CA ASN A 200 -5.99 14.99 -9.01
C ASN A 200 -5.28 16.22 -9.62
N ARG A 201 -4.82 17.19 -8.81
CA ARG A 201 -4.16 18.43 -9.31
C ARG A 201 -2.88 18.09 -10.07
N GLY A 202 -2.06 17.22 -9.51
CA GLY A 202 -0.79 16.77 -10.07
C GLY A 202 -0.93 15.90 -11.32
N ARG A 203 -2.15 15.43 -11.61
CA ARG A 203 -2.46 14.53 -12.72
C ARG A 203 -1.73 13.18 -12.63
N LEU A 204 -1.38 12.70 -11.44
CA LEU A 204 -0.92 11.31 -11.34
C LEU A 204 -2.04 10.38 -11.80
N GLN A 205 -3.30 10.68 -11.47
CA GLN A 205 -4.46 10.11 -12.13
C GLN A 205 -4.83 10.94 -13.36
N ARG A 206 -4.76 10.33 -14.55
CA ARG A 206 -5.06 11.00 -15.83
C ARG A 206 -6.53 11.26 -16.05
N ALA A 207 -7.38 10.37 -15.54
CA ALA A 207 -8.80 10.39 -15.80
C ALA A 207 -9.58 9.67 -14.70
N GLN A 208 -10.84 10.06 -14.51
CA GLN A 208 -11.74 9.41 -13.57
C GLN A 208 -13.00 8.86 -14.25
N ARG A 209 -13.69 7.95 -13.57
CA ARG A 209 -14.95 7.38 -14.05
C ARG A 209 -16.10 8.37 -13.80
N PRO A 210 -17.13 8.39 -14.66
CA PRO A 210 -18.32 9.22 -14.42
C PRO A 210 -18.96 9.03 -13.02
N PRO A 211 -19.09 7.81 -12.45
CA PRO A 211 -19.65 7.64 -11.10
C PRO A 211 -18.77 8.19 -9.97
N SER A 212 -17.48 8.40 -10.21
CA SER A 212 -16.55 8.96 -9.23
C SER A 212 -16.49 10.49 -9.30
N ARG A 213 -17.16 11.10 -10.28
CA ARG A 213 -17.12 12.55 -10.49
C ARG A 213 -18.12 13.25 -9.57
N SER A 214 -17.63 14.25 -8.85
CA SER A 214 -18.45 15.26 -8.18
C SER A 214 -18.36 16.59 -8.94
N ASP A 215 -19.46 17.34 -9.01
CA ASP A 215 -19.47 18.67 -9.64
C ASP A 215 -18.75 19.72 -8.77
N ASP A 216 -18.58 19.45 -7.47
CA ASP A 216 -17.93 20.34 -6.50
C ASP A 216 -16.42 20.08 -6.34
N GLU A 217 -15.85 19.15 -7.12
CA GLU A 217 -14.45 18.75 -7.01
C GLU A 217 -13.51 19.78 -7.68
N GLU A 218 -12.66 20.44 -6.89
CA GLU A 218 -11.78 21.53 -7.33
C GLU A 218 -10.79 21.11 -8.44
N HIS A 219 -10.32 19.86 -8.40
CA HIS A 219 -9.28 19.36 -9.31
C HIS A 219 -9.69 18.12 -10.09
N ALA A 220 -10.99 17.97 -10.37
CA ALA A 220 -11.56 16.80 -11.05
C ALA A 220 -10.72 16.35 -12.27
N PRO A 221 -10.20 15.11 -12.28
CA PRO A 221 -9.62 14.49 -13.46
C PRO A 221 -10.61 14.54 -14.64
N PRO A 222 -10.11 14.69 -15.89
CA PRO A 222 -10.99 14.66 -17.05
C PRO A 222 -11.70 13.30 -17.15
N LEU A 223 -12.88 13.32 -17.74
CA LEU A 223 -13.51 12.08 -18.19
C LEU A 223 -12.79 11.61 -19.47
N PRO A 224 -12.53 10.31 -19.63
CA PRO A 224 -11.80 9.80 -20.78
C PRO A 224 -12.59 10.04 -22.09
N PRO A 225 -11.97 10.61 -23.15
CA PRO A 225 -12.67 11.09 -24.35
C PRO A 225 -13.26 9.98 -25.26
N ALA A 226 -12.85 8.72 -25.11
CA ALA A 226 -13.25 7.59 -25.97
C ALA A 226 -13.53 6.27 -25.23
N ALA A 227 -13.74 6.29 -23.91
CA ALA A 227 -13.74 5.05 -23.11
C ALA A 227 -15.15 4.44 -22.88
N GLY A 228 -16.01 4.44 -23.90
CA GLY A 228 -17.40 3.93 -23.83
C GLY A 228 -17.55 2.44 -24.11
N GLY A 229 -16.66 1.58 -23.62
CA GLY A 229 -16.79 0.12 -23.76
C GLY A 229 -17.68 -0.50 -22.67
N GLU A 230 -18.39 -1.58 -23.01
CA GLU A 230 -19.33 -2.30 -22.14
C GLU A 230 -18.71 -2.82 -20.83
N PHE A 231 -17.38 -3.03 -20.79
CA PHE A 231 -16.69 -3.74 -19.70
C PHE A 231 -15.91 -2.85 -18.71
N GLY A 232 -16.14 -1.54 -18.71
CA GLY A 232 -15.64 -0.63 -17.66
C GLY A 232 -14.26 -0.02 -17.90
N GLN A 233 -13.95 1.04 -17.14
CA GLN A 233 -12.83 1.98 -17.35
C GLN A 233 -11.86 1.95 -16.16
N ALA A 234 -10.68 1.32 -16.18
CA ALA A 234 -9.72 1.51 -15.06
C ALA A 234 -9.27 2.98 -14.96
N ALA A 235 -9.03 3.49 -13.73
CA ALA A 235 -8.30 4.74 -13.58
C ALA A 235 -6.92 4.55 -14.22
N VAL A 236 -6.50 5.49 -15.07
CA VAL A 236 -5.21 5.42 -15.77
C VAL A 236 -4.27 6.40 -15.11
N TYR A 237 -3.11 5.94 -14.67
CA TYR A 237 -2.12 6.80 -14.02
C TYR A 237 -0.99 7.19 -14.99
N ASN A 238 -0.41 8.37 -14.77
CA ASN A 238 0.92 8.68 -15.27
C ASN A 238 1.97 7.87 -14.48
N ALA A 239 3.12 7.62 -15.08
CA ALA A 239 4.18 6.88 -14.38
C ALA A 239 4.78 7.73 -13.26
N ALA A 240 4.94 9.05 -13.48
CA ALA A 240 5.43 9.98 -12.47
C ALA A 240 4.93 11.42 -12.68
N VAL A 241 4.79 12.12 -11.56
CA VAL A 241 4.51 13.56 -11.48
C VAL A 241 5.53 14.21 -10.57
N GLU A 242 5.67 15.52 -10.69
CA GLU A 242 6.61 16.31 -9.89
C GLU A 242 5.96 17.61 -9.44
N TYR A 243 6.13 17.96 -8.16
CA TYR A 243 5.73 19.25 -7.61
C TYR A 243 6.96 20.12 -7.34
N ASP A 244 6.95 21.36 -7.81
CA ASP A 244 7.95 22.39 -7.50
C ASP A 244 7.39 23.33 -6.43
N THR A 245 7.99 23.31 -5.23
CA THR A 245 7.54 24.11 -4.07
C THR A 245 7.76 25.61 -4.28
N GLY A 246 8.79 26.00 -5.03
CA GLY A 246 9.13 27.41 -5.29
C GLY A 246 8.18 28.05 -6.30
N ALA A 247 7.65 27.25 -7.23
CA ALA A 247 6.67 27.68 -8.23
C ALA A 247 5.21 27.43 -7.83
N ASP A 248 4.95 26.54 -6.86
CA ASP A 248 3.61 25.96 -6.58
C ASP A 248 2.97 25.33 -7.84
N GLU A 249 3.79 24.60 -8.59
CA GLU A 249 3.39 24.00 -9.86
C GLU A 249 3.60 22.49 -9.88
N TRP A 250 2.61 21.79 -10.43
CA TRP A 250 2.72 20.38 -10.76
C TRP A 250 3.05 20.18 -12.23
N SER A 251 3.89 19.20 -12.53
CA SER A 251 4.21 18.77 -13.88
C SER A 251 4.13 17.25 -14.02
N VAL A 252 3.69 16.78 -15.20
CA VAL A 252 3.80 15.38 -15.59
C VAL A 252 5.18 15.17 -16.20
N VAL A 253 6.06 14.55 -15.42
CA VAL A 253 7.46 14.30 -15.80
C VAL A 253 7.66 12.94 -16.48
N ASP A 254 6.70 12.03 -16.35
CA ASP A 254 6.66 10.78 -17.11
C ASP A 254 5.19 10.40 -17.41
N ASP A 255 4.80 10.60 -18.68
CA ASP A 255 3.46 10.31 -19.19
C ASP A 255 3.31 8.88 -19.72
N THR A 256 4.28 7.98 -19.48
CA THR A 256 4.16 6.56 -19.83
C THR A 256 3.22 5.84 -18.86
N PHE A 257 2.69 4.69 -19.28
CA PHE A 257 1.84 3.86 -18.43
C PHE A 257 2.67 2.71 -17.84
N ASP A 258 2.98 2.78 -16.55
CA ASP A 258 3.53 1.66 -15.80
C ASP A 258 2.40 0.78 -15.24
N THR A 259 2.17 -0.36 -15.90
CA THR A 259 1.16 -1.33 -15.48
C THR A 259 1.37 -1.83 -14.04
N ALA A 260 2.62 -2.03 -13.63
CA ALA A 260 2.91 -2.62 -12.32
C ALA A 260 2.62 -1.62 -11.18
N GLY A 261 3.14 -0.39 -11.30
CA GLY A 261 2.85 0.70 -10.37
C GLY A 261 1.37 1.05 -10.33
N ALA A 262 0.70 1.15 -11.49
CA ALA A 262 -0.72 1.45 -11.58
C ALA A 262 -1.60 0.41 -10.88
N LEU A 263 -1.39 -0.88 -11.16
CA LEU A 263 -2.16 -1.96 -10.52
C LEU A 263 -1.90 -2.02 -9.00
N TYR A 264 -0.66 -1.75 -8.58
CA TYR A 264 -0.30 -1.69 -7.17
C TYR A 264 -0.99 -0.52 -6.45
N LEU A 265 -0.94 0.69 -7.00
CA LEU A 265 -1.63 1.86 -6.45
C LEU A 265 -3.13 1.64 -6.35
N SER A 266 -3.78 1.17 -7.42
CA SER A 266 -5.22 0.86 -7.37
C SER A 266 -5.56 -0.18 -6.31
N ASN A 267 -4.67 -1.16 -6.09
CA ASN A 267 -4.83 -2.13 -5.01
C ASN A 267 -4.66 -1.50 -3.63
N GLN A 268 -3.91 -0.42 -3.45
CA GLN A 268 -3.82 0.27 -2.15
C GLN A 268 -5.03 1.19 -1.93
N GLU A 269 -5.47 1.90 -2.96
CA GLU A 269 -6.62 2.81 -2.90
C GLU A 269 -7.95 2.10 -2.62
N ILE A 270 -8.07 0.83 -2.99
CA ILE A 270 -9.30 0.06 -2.72
C ILE A 270 -9.55 -0.12 -1.21
N TRP A 271 -8.49 -0.11 -0.38
CA TRP A 271 -8.60 -0.38 1.07
C TRP A 271 -8.99 0.85 1.88
N ILE A 272 -8.68 2.04 1.38
CA ILE A 272 -8.89 3.30 2.09
C ILE A 272 -10.19 4.00 1.68
N SER A 273 -10.82 3.59 0.57
CA SER A 273 -11.98 4.24 -0.02
C SER A 273 -13.29 3.44 0.10
N GLN A 274 -14.41 4.10 -0.19
CA GLN A 274 -15.72 3.47 -0.36
C GLN A 274 -15.89 3.00 -1.80
N TRP A 275 -16.34 1.76 -2.00
CA TRP A 275 -16.52 1.21 -3.34
C TRP A 275 -17.95 1.51 -3.83
N GLY A 276 -18.09 2.49 -4.72
CA GLY A 276 -19.41 2.89 -5.25
C GLY A 276 -20.33 3.56 -4.23
N GLY A 277 -19.77 4.13 -3.15
CA GLY A 277 -20.53 4.68 -2.02
C GLY A 277 -20.94 3.64 -0.97
N ASP A 278 -20.64 2.36 -1.22
CA ASP A 278 -20.89 1.28 -0.29
C ASP A 278 -19.64 0.95 0.54
N PHE A 279 -19.87 0.48 1.77
CA PHE A 279 -18.82 -0.05 2.62
C PHE A 279 -18.17 -1.28 1.96
N TYR A 280 -16.85 -1.21 1.76
CA TYR A 280 -16.07 -2.36 1.34
C TYR A 280 -15.53 -3.12 2.56
N ARG A 281 -15.74 -4.43 2.58
CA ARG A 281 -15.40 -5.27 3.73
C ARG A 281 -13.89 -5.53 3.81
N GLY A 282 -13.27 -5.01 4.87
CA GLY A 282 -11.87 -5.22 5.21
C GLY A 282 -10.97 -4.14 4.61
N ARG A 283 -10.33 -3.33 5.46
CA ARG A 283 -9.36 -2.29 5.05
C ARG A 283 -7.98 -2.86 4.73
N GLY A 284 -7.94 -4.06 4.17
CA GLY A 284 -6.70 -4.72 3.75
C GLY A 284 -5.79 -5.16 4.91
N VAL A 285 -6.29 -5.33 6.13
CA VAL A 285 -5.49 -5.84 7.27
C VAL A 285 -5.42 -7.38 7.21
N PRO A 286 -4.22 -8.00 7.19
CA PRO A 286 -4.08 -9.45 7.19
C PRO A 286 -4.82 -10.11 8.36
N GLY A 287 -5.46 -11.26 8.14
CA GLY A 287 -6.14 -11.99 9.21
C GLY A 287 -7.51 -11.46 9.62
N ARG A 288 -7.95 -10.30 9.11
CA ARG A 288 -9.13 -9.60 9.63
C ARG A 288 -10.19 -9.36 8.56
N SER A 289 -11.45 -9.56 8.95
CA SER A 289 -12.62 -9.04 8.24
C SER A 289 -13.27 -7.96 9.08
N GLU A 290 -13.49 -6.78 8.50
CA GLU A 290 -14.31 -5.76 9.14
C GLU A 290 -15.81 -6.04 8.89
N SER A 291 -16.67 -5.39 9.66
CA SER A 291 -18.10 -5.33 9.37
C SER A 291 -18.51 -3.86 9.27
N PRO A 292 -19.55 -3.52 8.50
CA PRO A 292 -19.97 -2.14 8.35
C PRO A 292 -20.25 -1.52 9.73
N PRO A 293 -19.93 -0.23 9.95
CA PRO A 293 -20.42 0.48 11.12
C PRO A 293 -21.95 0.41 11.16
N ALA A 294 -22.50 0.20 12.37
CA ALA A 294 -23.94 0.05 12.61
C ALA A 294 -24.71 1.35 12.48
#